data_AF-A0A2E1S475-F1
#
_entry.id   AF-A0A2E1S475-F1
#
_cell.length_a   1.000
_cell.length_b   1.000
_cell.length_c   1.000
_cell.angle_alpha   90.00
_cell.angle_beta   90.00
_cell.angle_gamma   90.00
#
_symmetry.space_group_name_H-M   'P 1'
#
loop_
_entity.id
_entity.type
_entity.pdbx_description
1 polymer ?
#
loop_
_entity_poly.entity_id
_entity_poly.type
_entity_poly.pdbx_seq_one_letter_code
_entity_poly.pdbx_strand_id
1 'polypeptide(L)'
;MQLKISILIFLFYHGFSLSQSYFPPAHEPWTKKSPEEFGLKINALNKAIEFAKTNEFSGERDLRVAILKGFAKEPYHQILGPTKKRGGPAGIILKNGYQIASWGDTHRVDMTFSVTKSYLSTIAGLAVDQGLINTDDITVNSIWDTTFDGAHNQQITWKHLLNQSSDWSGTLWGSHDWADRPPQEGSIDDWKNRNYHTPGTHFEYNDVRVNVLAYSLLQVWRKPLPQVLKEKIMDPIGATNTWRWYGYNNSWVELDGNYMQSVSGGGHSGGGIFINTEDHARFGLLFLNEGNWNG
;
A
#
# COMPACT_ATOMS: atom_id res chain seq x y z
N MET A 1 -47.46 -1.37 -55.43
CA MET A 1 -46.27 -0.82 -54.75
C MET A 1 -45.86 -1.80 -53.67
N GLN A 2 -44.93 -2.72 -53.97
CA GLN A 2 -44.48 -3.76 -53.02
C GLN A 2 -43.38 -3.18 -52.13
N LEU A 3 -43.67 -2.99 -50.84
CA LEU A 3 -42.67 -2.59 -49.85
C LEU A 3 -41.84 -3.82 -49.47
N LYS A 4 -40.57 -3.87 -49.88
CA LYS A 4 -39.58 -4.82 -49.35
C LYS A 4 -39.12 -4.31 -48.00
N ILE A 5 -39.46 -5.02 -46.92
CA ILE A 5 -38.92 -4.79 -45.59
C ILE A 5 -37.63 -5.60 -45.48
N SER A 6 -36.48 -4.93 -45.54
CA SER A 6 -35.19 -5.52 -45.23
C SER A 6 -34.99 -5.48 -43.71
N ILE A 7 -34.94 -6.65 -43.08
CA ILE A 7 -34.58 -6.80 -41.67
C ILE A 7 -33.05 -6.77 -41.56
N LEU A 8 -32.51 -5.69 -40.99
CA LEU A 8 -31.09 -5.60 -40.63
C LEU A 8 -30.89 -6.35 -39.30
N ILE A 9 -30.16 -7.47 -39.33
CA ILE A 9 -29.72 -8.18 -38.12
C ILE A 9 -28.43 -7.52 -37.64
N PHE A 10 -28.50 -6.77 -36.54
CA PHE A 10 -27.32 -6.30 -35.82
C PHE A 10 -26.74 -7.47 -35.01
N LEU A 11 -25.63 -8.04 -35.50
CA LEU A 11 -24.79 -8.94 -34.72
C LEU A 11 -24.01 -8.11 -33.68
N PHE A 12 -24.51 -8.06 -32.46
CA PHE A 12 -23.76 -7.58 -31.31
C PHE A 12 -22.63 -8.58 -31.00
N TYR A 13 -21.42 -8.30 -31.50
CA TYR A 13 -20.20 -8.92 -31.00
C TYR A 13 -20.02 -8.52 -29.53
N HIS A 14 -20.53 -9.35 -28.63
CA HIS A 14 -20.09 -9.34 -27.25
C HIS A 14 -18.65 -9.88 -27.28
N GLY A 15 -17.67 -8.98 -27.19
CA GLY A 15 -16.31 -9.39 -26.87
C GLY A 15 -16.38 -10.13 -25.54
N PHE A 16 -16.24 -11.44 -25.57
CA PHE A 16 -15.97 -12.21 -24.36
C PHE A 16 -14.65 -11.68 -23.81
N SER A 17 -14.72 -10.81 -22.80
CA SER A 17 -13.60 -10.64 -21.90
C SER A 17 -13.35 -12.02 -21.31
N LEU A 18 -12.21 -12.64 -21.65
CA LEU A 18 -11.78 -13.85 -20.98
C LEU A 18 -11.56 -13.45 -19.51
N SER A 19 -12.59 -13.68 -18.70
CA SER A 19 -12.51 -13.59 -17.25
C SER A 19 -11.27 -14.37 -16.80
N GLN A 20 -10.55 -13.81 -15.82
CA GLN A 20 -9.39 -14.44 -15.21
C GLN A 20 -9.76 -15.87 -14.78
N SER A 21 -9.23 -16.84 -15.52
CA SER A 21 -9.66 -18.24 -15.41
C SER A 21 -8.82 -19.05 -14.42
N TYR A 22 -7.70 -18.49 -13.98
CA TYR A 22 -6.78 -19.19 -13.08
C TYR A 22 -6.40 -18.30 -11.89
N PHE A 23 -6.71 -18.77 -10.70
CA PHE A 23 -6.18 -18.24 -9.45
C PHE A 23 -5.24 -19.29 -8.86
N PRO A 24 -4.03 -18.90 -8.42
CA PRO A 24 -3.09 -19.86 -7.86
C PRO A 24 -3.66 -20.48 -6.56
N PRO A 25 -3.66 -21.82 -6.43
CA PRO A 25 -4.14 -22.49 -5.23
C PRO A 25 -3.38 -22.03 -3.98
N ALA A 26 -4.04 -22.04 -2.83
CA ALA A 26 -3.40 -21.69 -1.56
C ALA A 26 -2.31 -22.73 -1.23
N HIS A 27 -1.16 -22.25 -0.75
CA HIS A 27 -0.04 -23.10 -0.30
C HIS A 27 0.57 -24.05 -1.36
N GLU A 28 0.25 -23.86 -2.63
CA GLU A 28 0.78 -24.63 -3.73
C GLU A 28 1.64 -23.77 -4.66
N PRO A 29 2.63 -24.36 -5.37
CA PRO A 29 3.43 -23.65 -6.34
C PRO A 29 2.57 -23.05 -7.45
N TRP A 30 2.97 -21.88 -7.92
CA TRP A 30 2.30 -21.22 -9.02
C TRP A 30 2.42 -22.04 -10.32
N THR A 31 1.30 -22.28 -11.00
CA THR A 31 1.31 -22.95 -12.32
C THR A 31 2.07 -22.10 -13.33
N LYS A 32 3.10 -22.69 -13.93
CA LYS A 32 3.96 -22.04 -14.92
C LYS A 32 3.46 -22.31 -16.34
N LYS A 33 3.53 -21.30 -17.20
CA LYS A 33 3.27 -21.41 -18.64
C LYS A 33 4.36 -20.71 -19.43
N SER A 34 4.60 -21.18 -20.65
CA SER A 34 5.55 -20.51 -21.54
C SER A 34 4.98 -19.15 -22.00
N PRO A 35 5.79 -18.08 -22.10
CA PRO A 35 5.34 -16.82 -22.67
C PRO A 35 4.76 -16.96 -24.10
N GLU A 36 5.28 -17.91 -24.88
CA GLU A 36 4.88 -18.20 -26.26
C GLU A 36 3.42 -18.67 -26.36
N GLU A 37 2.90 -19.38 -25.36
CA GLU A 37 1.47 -19.75 -25.28
C GLU A 37 0.54 -18.52 -25.26
N PHE A 38 1.06 -17.35 -24.86
CA PHE A 38 0.33 -16.09 -24.84
C PHE A 38 0.75 -15.15 -25.98
N GLY A 39 1.49 -15.64 -26.98
CA GLY A 39 2.00 -14.84 -28.09
C GLY A 39 3.11 -13.85 -27.69
N LEU A 40 3.72 -14.03 -26.52
CA LEU A 40 4.81 -13.17 -26.05
C LEU A 40 6.15 -13.67 -26.57
N LYS A 41 7.04 -12.74 -26.92
CA LYS A 41 8.40 -13.07 -27.40
C LYS A 41 9.32 -13.31 -26.21
N ILE A 42 9.74 -14.56 -25.98
CA ILE A 42 10.65 -14.94 -24.88
C ILE A 42 11.93 -14.10 -24.84
N ASN A 43 12.52 -13.79 -26.00
CA ASN A 43 13.72 -12.97 -26.08
C ASN A 43 13.52 -11.53 -25.58
N ALA A 44 12.32 -10.96 -25.75
CA ALA A 44 11.99 -9.64 -25.21
C ALA A 44 11.79 -9.69 -23.69
N LEU A 45 11.13 -10.75 -23.20
CA LEU A 45 10.93 -10.98 -21.77
C LEU A 45 12.27 -11.17 -21.05
N ASN A 46 13.16 -12.00 -21.59
CA ASN A 46 14.49 -12.22 -21.04
C ASN A 46 15.32 -10.93 -20.99
N LYS A 47 15.24 -10.07 -22.02
CA LYS A 47 15.88 -8.74 -21.98
C LYS A 47 15.36 -7.86 -20.85
N ALA A 48 14.06 -7.85 -20.59
CA ALA A 48 13.47 -7.10 -19.48
C ALA A 48 13.92 -7.65 -18.11
N ILE A 49 14.00 -8.97 -17.97
CA ILE A 49 14.48 -9.63 -16.75
C ILE A 49 15.96 -9.34 -16.50
N GLU A 50 16.80 -9.44 -17.54
CA GLU A 50 18.22 -9.09 -17.42
C GLU A 50 18.41 -7.61 -17.10
N PHE A 51 17.60 -6.71 -17.68
CA PHE A 51 17.59 -5.31 -17.29
C PHE A 51 17.28 -5.14 -15.79
N ALA A 52 16.23 -5.78 -15.27
CA ALA A 52 15.89 -5.71 -13.86
C ALA A 52 16.98 -6.26 -12.93
N LYS A 53 17.64 -7.35 -13.33
CA LYS A 53 18.75 -7.96 -12.56
C LYS A 53 20.01 -7.09 -12.56
N THR A 54 20.34 -6.47 -13.69
CA THR A 54 21.56 -5.66 -13.86
C THR A 54 21.42 -4.22 -13.36
N ASN A 55 20.19 -3.74 -13.14
CA ASN A 55 19.88 -2.41 -12.60
C ASN A 55 19.33 -2.48 -11.17
N GLU A 56 19.86 -3.41 -10.37
CA GLU A 56 19.54 -3.48 -8.97
C GLU A 56 19.89 -2.16 -8.25
N PHE A 57 19.07 -1.76 -7.27
CA PHE A 57 19.40 -0.65 -6.38
C PHE A 57 20.83 -0.79 -5.82
N SER A 58 21.66 0.24 -6.01
CA SER A 58 23.08 0.23 -5.64
C SER A 58 23.34 0.64 -4.20
N GLY A 59 22.32 1.14 -3.48
CA GLY A 59 22.46 1.53 -2.09
C GLY A 59 22.66 0.35 -1.14
N GLU A 60 22.85 0.68 0.13
CA GLU A 60 23.25 -0.27 1.17
C GLU A 60 22.35 -1.50 1.25
N ARG A 61 22.95 -2.66 1.53
CA ARG A 61 22.20 -3.89 1.80
C ARG A 61 21.52 -3.84 3.17
N ASP A 62 22.15 -3.21 4.16
CA ASP A 62 21.52 -2.96 5.46
C ASP A 62 20.57 -1.76 5.34
N LEU A 63 19.27 -2.02 5.37
CA LEU A 63 18.27 -0.98 5.18
C LEU A 63 18.27 0.06 6.30
N ARG A 64 18.81 -0.24 7.49
CA ARG A 64 19.01 0.78 8.53
C ARG A 64 19.93 1.88 8.03
N VAL A 65 21.04 1.49 7.42
CA VAL A 65 22.03 2.42 6.88
C VAL A 65 21.47 3.12 5.63
N ALA A 66 20.77 2.39 4.76
CA ALA A 66 20.15 2.98 3.57
C ALA A 66 19.14 4.07 3.92
N ILE A 67 18.26 3.81 4.91
CA ILE A 67 17.23 4.74 5.39
C ILE A 67 17.89 5.98 6.01
N LEU A 68 18.80 5.79 6.96
CA LEU A 68 19.45 6.91 7.65
C LEU A 68 20.27 7.79 6.68
N LYS A 69 20.92 7.20 5.67
CA LYS A 69 21.61 7.96 4.62
C LYS A 69 20.63 8.68 3.69
N GLY A 70 19.56 8.00 3.29
CA GLY A 70 18.56 8.52 2.35
C GLY A 70 17.79 9.72 2.88
N PHE A 71 17.55 9.75 4.20
CA PHE A 71 16.78 10.79 4.88
C PHE A 71 17.63 11.65 5.82
N ALA A 72 18.95 11.70 5.62
CA ALA A 72 19.87 12.43 6.49
C ALA A 72 19.60 13.95 6.59
N LYS A 73 18.82 14.51 5.67
CA LYS A 73 18.40 15.93 5.69
C LYS A 73 17.18 16.19 6.56
N GLU A 74 16.42 15.15 6.90
CA GLU A 74 15.23 15.29 7.74
C GLU A 74 15.65 15.48 9.20
N PRO A 75 15.21 16.56 9.86
CA PRO A 75 15.57 16.79 11.25
C PRO A 75 14.96 15.70 12.14
N TYR A 76 15.73 15.23 13.12
CA TYR A 76 15.30 14.22 14.10
C TYR A 76 14.92 12.85 13.52
N HIS A 77 15.26 12.58 12.26
CA HIS A 77 14.97 11.29 11.64
C HIS A 77 15.70 10.14 12.34
N GLN A 78 14.97 9.07 12.65
CA GLN A 78 15.49 7.89 13.33
C GLN A 78 14.75 6.62 12.87
N ILE A 79 15.35 5.46 13.13
CA ILE A 79 14.70 4.17 12.91
C ILE A 79 13.75 3.90 14.08
N LEU A 80 12.44 3.93 13.80
CA LEU A 80 11.37 3.74 14.76
C LEU A 80 10.77 2.33 14.71
N GLY A 81 10.84 1.66 13.56
CA GLY A 81 10.30 0.31 13.37
C GLY A 81 11.35 -0.72 12.94
N PRO A 82 10.96 -2.01 12.86
CA PRO A 82 11.83 -3.07 12.37
C PRO A 82 12.37 -2.77 10.96
N THR A 83 13.59 -3.20 10.71
CA THR A 83 14.26 -3.16 9.41
C THR A 83 14.92 -4.51 9.16
N LYS A 84 15.31 -4.77 7.92
CA LYS A 84 16.04 -5.99 7.56
C LYS A 84 17.07 -5.65 6.50
N LYS A 85 18.11 -6.46 6.36
CA LYS A 85 18.93 -6.39 5.14
C LYS A 85 18.04 -6.69 3.93
N ARG A 86 18.20 -6.01 2.80
CA ARG A 86 17.44 -6.31 1.57
C ARG A 86 18.02 -7.54 0.84
N GLY A 87 17.15 -8.29 0.17
CA GLY A 87 17.55 -9.35 -0.75
C GLY A 87 18.16 -8.83 -2.05
N GLY A 88 18.58 -9.75 -2.92
CA GLY A 88 18.89 -9.47 -4.32
C GLY A 88 17.63 -9.07 -5.10
N PRO A 89 17.77 -8.68 -6.39
CA PRO A 89 16.62 -8.37 -7.21
C PRO A 89 15.80 -9.65 -7.42
N ALA A 90 14.53 -9.61 -7.05
CA ALA A 90 13.58 -10.70 -7.23
C ALA A 90 12.32 -10.18 -7.93
N GLY A 91 11.66 -11.05 -8.68
CA GLY A 91 10.43 -10.68 -9.36
C GLY A 91 9.72 -11.88 -9.97
N ILE A 92 8.44 -11.65 -10.28
CA ILE A 92 7.55 -12.59 -10.94
C ILE A 92 6.74 -11.80 -11.97
N ILE A 93 6.50 -12.41 -13.13
CA ILE A 93 5.63 -11.85 -14.16
C ILE A 93 4.50 -12.83 -14.39
N LEU A 94 3.28 -12.30 -14.28
CA LEU A 94 2.06 -13.04 -14.47
C LEU A 94 1.41 -12.68 -15.81
N LYS A 95 0.81 -13.67 -16.46
CA LYS A 95 -0.10 -13.45 -17.59
C LYS A 95 -1.35 -14.30 -17.40
N ASN A 96 -2.50 -13.63 -17.36
CA ASN A 96 -3.80 -14.25 -17.08
C ASN A 96 -3.72 -15.15 -15.84
N GLY A 97 -3.10 -14.64 -14.78
CA GLY A 97 -2.88 -15.35 -13.53
C GLY A 97 -1.83 -16.47 -13.57
N TYR A 98 -1.27 -16.87 -14.70
CA TYR A 98 -0.19 -17.87 -14.76
C TYR A 98 1.18 -17.21 -14.63
N GLN A 99 2.13 -17.89 -13.98
CA GLN A 99 3.51 -17.44 -13.93
C GLN A 99 4.19 -17.71 -15.28
N ILE A 100 4.65 -16.66 -15.93
CA ILE A 100 5.38 -16.77 -17.22
C ILE A 100 6.88 -16.51 -17.09
N ALA A 101 7.30 -15.87 -16.00
CA ALA A 101 8.70 -15.73 -15.63
C ALA A 101 8.86 -15.41 -14.14
N SER A 102 10.02 -15.72 -13.59
CA SER A 102 10.47 -15.26 -12.28
C SER A 102 11.99 -15.21 -12.22
N TRP A 103 12.55 -14.40 -11.33
CA TRP A 103 13.98 -14.34 -11.07
C TRP A 103 14.24 -14.01 -9.60
N GLY A 104 15.45 -14.30 -9.13
CA GLY A 104 15.83 -14.11 -7.73
C GLY A 104 15.15 -15.10 -6.78
N ASP A 105 15.23 -14.81 -5.49
CA ASP A 105 14.56 -15.57 -4.43
C ASP A 105 13.15 -14.99 -4.19
N THR A 106 12.13 -15.59 -4.82
CA THR A 106 10.74 -15.10 -4.75
C THR A 106 10.05 -15.37 -3.43
N HIS A 107 10.59 -16.28 -2.60
CA HIS A 107 10.03 -16.63 -1.29
C HIS A 107 10.61 -15.79 -0.15
N ARG A 108 11.67 -15.04 -0.43
CA ARG A 108 12.28 -14.15 0.55
C ARG A 108 11.34 -13.00 0.92
N VAL A 109 11.05 -12.91 2.21
CA VAL A 109 10.32 -11.78 2.80
C VAL A 109 11.24 -10.56 2.89
N ASP A 110 10.89 -9.50 2.16
CA ASP A 110 11.56 -8.20 2.12
C ASP A 110 10.63 -7.07 2.56
N MET A 111 11.24 -5.99 3.03
CA MET A 111 10.54 -4.73 3.35
C MET A 111 10.17 -4.01 2.05
N THR A 112 8.90 -3.64 1.89
CA THR A 112 8.38 -3.07 0.62
C THR A 112 8.18 -1.55 0.64
N PHE A 113 8.65 -0.86 1.69
CA PHE A 113 8.57 0.60 1.81
C PHE A 113 7.15 1.13 1.54
N SER A 114 7.02 2.13 0.65
CA SER A 114 5.77 2.82 0.37
C SER A 114 4.70 1.96 -0.31
N VAL A 115 5.02 0.75 -0.79
CA VAL A 115 3.96 -0.17 -1.28
C VAL A 115 3.00 -0.55 -0.15
N THR A 116 3.43 -0.43 1.11
CA THR A 116 2.55 -0.54 2.30
C THR A 116 1.29 0.32 2.18
N LYS A 117 1.37 1.50 1.55
CA LYS A 117 0.23 2.41 1.38
C LYS A 117 -0.93 1.78 0.60
N SER A 118 -0.65 0.87 -0.34
CA SER A 118 -1.68 0.13 -1.10
C SER A 118 -2.47 -0.82 -0.21
N TYR A 119 -1.82 -1.44 0.78
CA TYR A 119 -2.51 -2.29 1.76
C TYR A 119 -3.31 -1.43 2.73
N LEU A 120 -2.75 -0.28 3.14
CA LEU A 120 -3.46 0.68 3.98
C LEU A 120 -4.72 1.24 3.31
N SER A 121 -4.64 1.61 2.04
CA SER A 121 -5.82 2.04 1.28
C SER A 121 -6.84 0.91 1.10
N THR A 122 -6.39 -0.34 1.02
CA THR A 122 -7.29 -1.52 0.99
C THR A 122 -8.04 -1.66 2.31
N ILE A 123 -7.37 -1.48 3.45
CA ILE A 123 -8.02 -1.48 4.77
C ILE A 123 -9.07 -0.36 4.89
N ALA A 124 -8.79 0.82 4.31
CA ALA A 124 -9.77 1.89 4.26
C ALA A 124 -10.97 1.54 3.36
N GLY A 125 -10.73 0.95 2.19
CA GLY A 125 -11.80 0.45 1.31
C GLY A 125 -12.70 -0.56 2.01
N LEU A 126 -12.11 -1.53 2.71
CA LEU A 126 -12.86 -2.50 3.53
C LEU A 126 -13.65 -1.84 4.67
N ALA A 127 -13.16 -0.72 5.23
CA ALA A 127 -13.88 0.03 6.25
C ALA A 127 -15.11 0.74 5.66
N VAL A 128 -14.98 1.28 4.44
CA VAL A 128 -16.10 1.84 3.67
C VAL A 128 -17.14 0.76 3.37
N ASP A 129 -16.71 -0.42 2.89
CA ASP A 129 -17.60 -1.54 2.57
C ASP A 129 -18.39 -2.03 3.79
N GLN A 130 -17.81 -1.93 5.00
CA GLN A 130 -18.47 -2.27 6.26
C GLN A 130 -19.28 -1.12 6.87
N GLY A 131 -19.31 0.05 6.23
CA GLY A 131 -20.00 1.23 6.74
C GLY A 131 -19.37 1.82 8.01
N LEU A 132 -18.10 1.51 8.29
CA LEU A 132 -17.37 2.06 9.43
C LEU A 132 -16.98 3.52 9.20
N ILE A 133 -16.76 3.90 7.94
CA ILE A 133 -16.44 5.27 7.52
C ILE A 133 -17.14 5.61 6.21
N ASN A 134 -17.45 6.89 5.99
CA ASN A 134 -17.64 7.46 4.66
C ASN A 134 -16.44 8.37 4.35
N THR A 135 -15.93 8.34 3.12
CA THR A 135 -14.74 9.12 2.75
C THR A 135 -14.92 10.63 2.88
N ASP A 136 -16.14 11.13 2.72
CA ASP A 136 -16.43 12.57 2.83
C ASP A 136 -16.73 13.02 4.27
N ASP A 137 -16.82 12.08 5.23
CA ASP A 137 -17.02 12.42 6.63
C ASP A 137 -15.77 13.06 7.23
N ILE A 138 -16.00 14.00 8.16
CA ILE A 138 -14.97 14.62 9.00
C ILE A 138 -14.36 13.55 9.92
N THR A 139 -13.06 13.32 9.82
CA THR A 139 -12.35 12.23 10.50
C THR A 139 -12.46 12.34 12.01
N VAL A 140 -12.36 13.55 12.59
CA VAL A 140 -12.34 13.76 14.05
C VAL A 140 -13.58 13.19 14.75
N ASN A 141 -14.72 13.10 14.05
CA ASN A 141 -15.95 12.52 14.61
C ASN A 141 -15.84 11.02 14.93
N SER A 142 -14.85 10.33 14.38
CA SER A 142 -14.59 8.90 14.60
C SER A 142 -13.41 8.63 15.54
N ILE A 143 -12.71 9.68 15.98
CA ILE A 143 -11.42 9.60 16.70
C ILE A 143 -11.62 10.07 18.13
N TRP A 144 -11.12 9.28 19.09
CA TRP A 144 -11.48 9.44 20.51
C TRP A 144 -10.50 10.30 21.31
N ASP A 145 -9.38 10.68 20.70
CA ASP A 145 -8.34 11.49 21.34
C ASP A 145 -8.15 12.84 20.62
N THR A 146 -7.12 13.56 21.03
CA THR A 146 -6.79 14.91 20.56
C THR A 146 -6.02 14.94 19.24
N THR A 147 -5.96 13.84 18.48
CA THR A 147 -5.16 13.76 17.24
C THR A 147 -5.55 14.81 16.20
N PHE A 148 -6.81 15.24 16.20
CA PHE A 148 -7.34 16.22 15.26
C PHE A 148 -7.76 17.53 15.94
N ASP A 149 -7.22 17.84 17.12
CA ASP A 149 -7.49 19.11 17.81
C ASP A 149 -7.06 20.33 16.98
N GLY A 150 -7.76 21.44 17.19
CA GLY A 150 -7.51 22.71 16.52
C GLY A 150 -8.38 22.95 15.28
N ALA A 151 -8.69 24.22 15.02
CA ALA A 151 -9.62 24.62 13.95
C ALA A 151 -9.19 24.14 12.56
N HIS A 152 -7.89 23.96 12.32
CA HIS A 152 -7.37 23.43 11.06
C HIS A 152 -7.64 21.92 10.92
N ASN A 153 -7.14 21.10 11.85
CA ASN A 153 -7.23 19.64 11.75
C ASN A 153 -8.68 19.12 11.81
N GLN A 154 -9.59 19.83 12.49
CA GLN A 154 -11.02 19.48 12.55
C GLN A 154 -11.76 19.53 11.20
N GLN A 155 -11.16 20.13 10.17
CA GLN A 155 -11.73 20.18 8.80
C GLN A 155 -11.35 18.96 7.95
N ILE A 156 -10.48 18.08 8.45
CA ILE A 156 -9.93 16.97 7.67
C ILE A 156 -10.96 15.85 7.55
N THR A 157 -11.20 15.40 6.32
CA THR A 157 -12.00 14.21 6.00
C THR A 157 -11.12 12.99 5.78
N TRP A 158 -11.72 11.81 5.78
CA TRP A 158 -11.04 10.56 5.43
C TRP A 158 -10.42 10.60 4.04
N LYS A 159 -11.13 11.21 3.07
CA LYS A 159 -10.66 11.42 1.70
C LYS A 159 -9.37 12.22 1.66
N HIS A 160 -9.28 13.29 2.47
CA HIS A 160 -8.08 14.12 2.55
C HIS A 160 -6.86 13.35 3.08
N LEU A 161 -7.07 12.40 4.00
CA LEU A 161 -5.99 11.53 4.47
C LEU A 161 -5.58 10.51 3.38
N LEU A 162 -6.56 9.91 2.70
CA LEU A 162 -6.35 8.88 1.68
C LEU A 162 -5.61 9.40 0.44
N ASN A 163 -5.90 10.63 0.03
CA ASN A 163 -5.27 11.25 -1.13
C ASN A 163 -4.05 12.13 -0.76
N GLN A 164 -3.63 12.15 0.52
CA GLN A 164 -2.55 12.99 1.05
C GLN A 164 -2.72 14.49 0.75
N SER A 165 -3.95 14.99 0.88
CA SER A 165 -4.26 16.42 0.79
C SER A 165 -4.82 17.00 2.08
N SER A 166 -4.58 16.35 3.23
CA SER A 166 -5.12 16.78 4.53
C SER A 166 -4.46 18.03 5.09
N ASP A 167 -3.21 18.27 4.72
CA ASP A 167 -2.35 19.22 5.40
C ASP A 167 -2.36 19.08 6.94
N TRP A 168 -2.60 17.87 7.45
CA TRP A 168 -2.63 17.61 8.89
C TRP A 168 -1.33 18.08 9.53
N SER A 169 -1.45 18.85 10.62
CA SER A 169 -0.30 19.39 11.35
C SER A 169 -0.28 18.86 12.78
N GLY A 170 0.89 18.38 13.21
CA GLY A 170 1.04 17.80 14.53
C GLY A 170 2.22 16.86 14.66
N THR A 171 2.18 16.06 15.73
CA THR A 171 3.22 15.07 16.05
C THR A 171 2.56 13.73 16.30
N LEU A 172 3.02 12.68 15.64
CA LEU A 172 2.56 11.31 15.87
C LEU A 172 3.76 10.40 16.06
N TRP A 173 3.75 9.60 17.13
CA TRP A 173 4.84 8.67 17.49
C TRP A 173 6.22 9.35 17.62
N GLY A 174 6.24 10.62 18.02
CA GLY A 174 7.48 11.42 18.16
C GLY A 174 8.00 12.01 16.84
N SER A 175 7.30 11.81 15.72
CA SER A 175 7.62 12.44 14.43
C SER A 175 6.70 13.62 14.16
N HIS A 176 7.29 14.76 13.81
CA HIS A 176 6.56 15.97 13.45
C HIS A 176 6.21 15.97 11.95
N ASP A 177 5.01 16.44 11.57
CA ASP A 177 4.59 16.47 10.16
C ASP A 177 5.57 17.28 9.28
N TRP A 178 6.03 18.42 9.79
CA TRP A 178 6.97 19.31 9.09
C TRP A 178 8.41 18.79 9.00
N ALA A 179 8.76 17.75 9.78
CA ALA A 179 10.10 17.16 9.77
C ALA A 179 10.26 16.09 8.68
N ASP A 180 9.15 15.57 8.16
CA ASP A 180 9.16 14.63 7.05
C ASP A 180 9.28 15.39 5.72
N ARG A 181 10.34 15.11 4.97
CA ARG A 181 10.67 15.75 3.69
C ARG A 181 10.48 17.28 3.72
N PRO A 182 11.15 17.99 4.65
CA PRO A 182 11.00 19.44 4.75
C PRO A 182 11.46 20.12 3.45
N PRO A 183 10.99 21.36 3.20
CA PRO A 183 11.48 22.16 2.08
C PRO A 183 13.01 22.26 2.06
N GLN A 184 13.60 22.42 0.87
CA GLN A 184 15.06 22.54 0.72
C GLN A 184 15.62 23.82 1.38
N GLU A 185 14.78 24.84 1.52
CA GLU A 185 15.11 26.13 2.10
C GLU A 185 14.29 26.37 3.38
N GLY A 186 14.75 27.31 4.19
CA GLY A 186 14.15 27.63 5.49
C GLY A 186 14.85 26.96 6.66
N SER A 187 14.53 27.45 7.85
CA SER A 187 14.95 26.94 9.14
C SER A 187 13.88 26.07 9.77
N ILE A 188 14.23 25.38 10.86
CA ILE A 188 13.26 24.61 11.66
C ILE A 188 12.09 25.50 12.12
N ASP A 189 12.35 26.76 12.46
CA ASP A 189 11.31 27.69 12.88
C ASP A 189 10.37 28.07 11.73
N ASP A 190 10.89 28.20 10.51
CA ASP A 190 10.06 28.46 9.32
C ASP A 190 9.13 27.27 9.04
N TRP A 191 9.63 26.04 9.15
CA TRP A 191 8.84 24.84 8.90
C TRP A 191 7.78 24.60 9.96
N LYS A 192 8.10 24.88 11.24
CA LYS A 192 7.15 24.78 12.36
C LYS A 192 6.04 25.82 12.28
N ASN A 193 6.35 27.01 11.77
CA ASN A 193 5.41 28.13 11.64
C ASN A 193 4.88 28.30 10.21
N ARG A 194 4.90 27.23 9.41
CA ARG A 194 4.35 27.26 8.04
C ARG A 194 2.89 27.70 8.05
N ASN A 195 2.46 28.36 6.98
CA ASN A 195 1.04 28.59 6.76
C ASN A 195 0.35 27.28 6.38
N TYR A 196 -0.84 27.06 6.93
CA TYR A 196 -1.67 25.92 6.55
C TYR A 196 -2.35 26.14 5.20
N HIS A 197 -2.43 25.07 4.41
CA HIS A 197 -3.28 24.96 3.24
C HIS A 197 -4.62 24.38 3.65
N THR A 198 -5.73 24.88 3.10
CA THR A 198 -7.05 24.30 3.34
C THR A 198 -7.07 22.81 2.97
N PRO A 199 -7.53 21.90 3.85
CA PRO A 199 -7.61 20.48 3.52
C PRO A 199 -8.38 20.26 2.21
N GLY A 200 -7.85 19.39 1.34
CA GLY A 200 -8.39 19.12 0.01
C GLY A 200 -7.77 19.96 -1.13
N THR A 201 -6.98 21.00 -0.82
CA THR A 201 -6.49 21.96 -1.84
C THR A 201 -5.05 21.73 -2.29
N HIS A 202 -4.23 21.04 -1.49
CA HIS A 202 -2.82 20.81 -1.80
C HIS A 202 -2.43 19.36 -1.51
N PHE A 203 -1.72 18.72 -2.44
CA PHE A 203 -1.15 17.40 -2.23
C PHE A 203 0.27 17.54 -1.69
N GLU A 204 0.57 16.81 -0.62
CA GLU A 204 1.93 16.71 -0.08
C GLU A 204 2.20 15.25 0.34
N TYR A 205 3.26 14.65 -0.21
CA TYR A 205 3.64 13.29 0.14
C TYR A 205 4.31 13.25 1.52
N ASN A 206 3.57 12.79 2.54
CA ASN A 206 3.97 12.87 3.95
C ASN A 206 3.59 11.58 4.72
N ASP A 207 4.59 10.82 5.13
CA ASP A 207 4.50 9.57 5.88
C ASP A 207 3.96 9.77 7.30
N VAL A 208 4.16 10.92 7.95
CA VAL A 208 3.52 11.18 9.27
C VAL A 208 2.01 11.24 9.10
N ARG A 209 1.51 11.93 8.06
CA ARG A 209 0.08 12.02 7.76
C ARG A 209 -0.50 10.67 7.32
N VAL A 210 0.28 9.84 6.64
CA VAL A 210 -0.13 8.45 6.33
C VAL A 210 -0.20 7.60 7.62
N ASN A 211 0.69 7.82 8.59
CA ASN A 211 0.59 7.14 9.88
C ASN A 211 -0.63 7.61 10.70
N VAL A 212 -1.05 8.87 10.55
CA VAL A 212 -2.33 9.36 11.10
C VAL A 212 -3.51 8.60 10.49
N LEU A 213 -3.49 8.32 9.18
CA LEU A 213 -4.50 7.45 8.55
C LEU A 213 -4.48 6.03 9.14
N ALA A 214 -3.30 5.41 9.29
CA ALA A 214 -3.19 4.08 9.89
C ALA A 214 -3.71 4.02 11.33
N TYR A 215 -3.38 5.03 12.13
CA TYR A 215 -3.90 5.16 13.49
C TYR A 215 -5.41 5.37 13.53
N SER A 216 -5.92 6.22 12.64
CA SER A 216 -7.37 6.48 12.52
C SER A 216 -8.14 5.23 12.12
N LEU A 217 -7.61 4.45 11.17
CA LEU A 217 -8.20 3.17 10.76
C LEU A 217 -8.18 2.14 11.91
N LEU A 218 -7.11 2.09 12.71
CA LEU A 218 -7.09 1.25 13.92
C LEU A 218 -8.25 1.61 14.87
N GLN A 219 -8.51 2.91 15.07
CA GLN A 219 -9.59 3.37 15.94
C GLN A 219 -10.99 3.02 15.42
N VAL A 220 -11.25 3.01 14.12
CA VAL A 220 -12.58 2.61 13.61
C VAL A 220 -12.75 1.10 13.53
N TRP A 221 -11.68 0.36 13.23
CA TRP A 221 -11.71 -1.10 13.17
C TRP A 221 -11.77 -1.77 14.55
N ARG A 222 -11.30 -1.08 15.61
CA ARG A 222 -11.17 -1.64 16.97
C ARG A 222 -10.42 -2.98 16.99
N LYS A 223 -9.52 -3.17 16.03
CA LYS A 223 -8.81 -4.42 15.77
C LYS A 223 -7.46 -4.13 15.13
N PRO A 224 -6.39 -4.87 15.47
CA PRO A 224 -5.10 -4.66 14.82
C PRO A 224 -5.23 -4.82 13.31
N LEU A 225 -4.82 -3.80 12.55
CA LEU A 225 -4.94 -3.80 11.09
C LEU A 225 -4.30 -5.01 10.39
N PRO A 226 -3.17 -5.60 10.88
CA PRO A 226 -2.66 -6.85 10.33
C PRO A 226 -3.67 -8.00 10.42
N GLN A 227 -4.48 -8.08 11.47
CA GLN A 227 -5.49 -9.13 11.59
C GLN A 227 -6.64 -8.90 10.60
N VAL A 228 -7.07 -7.64 10.43
CA VAL A 228 -8.08 -7.28 9.41
C VAL A 228 -7.57 -7.66 8.01
N LEU A 229 -6.33 -7.27 7.68
CA LEU A 229 -5.70 -7.62 6.40
C LEU A 229 -5.62 -9.13 6.20
N LYS A 230 -5.23 -9.86 7.25
CA LYS A 230 -5.13 -11.32 7.22
C LYS A 230 -6.48 -11.95 6.87
N GLU A 231 -7.50 -11.65 7.66
CA GLU A 231 -8.81 -12.30 7.56
C GLU A 231 -9.57 -11.91 6.29
N LYS A 232 -9.48 -10.65 5.88
CA LYS A 232 -10.30 -10.11 4.79
C LYS A 232 -9.63 -10.21 3.43
N ILE A 233 -8.30 -10.34 3.36
CA ILE A 233 -7.57 -10.32 2.10
C ILE A 233 -6.59 -11.49 2.01
N MET A 234 -5.59 -11.54 2.89
CA MET A 234 -4.42 -12.42 2.69
C MET A 234 -4.78 -13.90 2.79
N ASP A 235 -5.66 -14.28 3.72
CA ASP A 235 -6.16 -15.66 3.82
C ASP A 235 -7.06 -16.01 2.62
N PRO A 236 -8.08 -15.19 2.24
CA PRO A 236 -8.89 -15.44 1.04
C PRO A 236 -8.09 -15.62 -0.26
N ILE A 237 -7.03 -14.82 -0.47
CA ILE A 237 -6.18 -14.95 -1.68
C ILE A 237 -5.15 -16.09 -1.60
N GLY A 238 -5.13 -16.84 -0.49
CA GLY A 238 -4.22 -17.96 -0.27
C GLY A 238 -2.76 -17.55 -0.07
N ALA A 239 -2.52 -16.35 0.46
CA ALA A 239 -1.17 -15.89 0.80
C ALA A 239 -0.60 -16.71 1.98
N THR A 240 0.72 -16.77 2.07
CA THR A 240 1.39 -17.48 3.17
C THR A 240 1.25 -16.74 4.51
N ASN A 241 1.60 -17.39 5.62
CA ASN A 241 1.69 -16.75 6.93
C ASN A 241 3.07 -16.10 7.20
N THR A 242 3.89 -15.86 6.17
CA THR A 242 5.26 -15.34 6.33
C THR A 242 5.34 -13.82 6.35
N TRP A 243 4.35 -13.13 5.80
CA TRP A 243 4.31 -11.66 5.77
C TRP A 243 4.05 -11.09 7.16
N ARG A 244 4.49 -9.85 7.37
CA ARG A 244 4.28 -9.09 8.62
C ARG A 244 4.01 -7.64 8.27
N TRP A 245 3.14 -6.98 9.02
CA TRP A 245 2.95 -5.53 8.94
C TRP A 245 3.25 -4.93 10.30
N TYR A 246 4.35 -4.17 10.35
CA TYR A 246 4.90 -3.64 11.59
C TYR A 246 4.53 -2.17 11.79
N GLY A 247 4.34 -1.80 13.05
CA GLY A 247 4.38 -0.42 13.52
C GLY A 247 5.77 0.00 13.99
N TYR A 248 5.79 1.11 14.72
CA TYR A 248 6.94 1.62 15.43
C TYR A 248 6.98 1.11 16.87
N ASN A 249 8.17 1.10 17.48
CA ASN A 249 8.39 0.61 18.84
C ASN A 249 7.53 1.36 19.88
N ASN A 250 7.20 2.62 19.61
CA ASN A 250 6.39 3.50 20.47
C ASN A 250 4.97 3.75 19.93
N SER A 251 4.50 2.97 18.95
CA SER A 251 3.16 3.13 18.33
C SER A 251 2.08 2.22 18.94
N TRP A 252 2.22 1.90 20.23
CA TRP A 252 1.25 1.09 20.94
C TRP A 252 0.24 2.00 21.65
N VAL A 253 -1.04 1.61 21.58
CA VAL A 253 -2.16 2.34 22.17
C VAL A 253 -3.07 1.41 22.94
N GLU A 254 -3.73 1.96 23.95
CA GLU A 254 -4.85 1.29 24.60
C GLU A 254 -6.15 1.67 23.88
N LEU A 255 -6.89 0.67 23.40
CA LEU A 255 -8.15 0.84 22.71
C LEU A 255 -9.12 -0.23 23.22
N ASP A 256 -10.22 0.23 23.82
CA ASP A 256 -11.24 -0.63 24.45
C ASP A 256 -10.63 -1.63 25.45
N GLY A 257 -9.66 -1.19 26.26
CA GLY A 257 -8.96 -2.01 27.25
C GLY A 257 -7.95 -3.01 26.65
N ASN A 258 -7.69 -2.96 25.34
CA ASN A 258 -6.69 -3.78 24.67
C ASN A 258 -5.48 -2.96 24.26
N TYR A 259 -4.29 -3.50 24.50
CA TYR A 259 -3.04 -2.88 24.04
C TYR A 259 -2.73 -3.34 22.62
N MET A 260 -2.90 -2.45 21.64
CA MET A 260 -2.74 -2.72 20.22
C MET A 260 -1.70 -1.82 19.59
N GLN A 261 -0.95 -2.32 18.60
CA GLN A 261 0.00 -1.51 17.87
C GLN A 261 -0.66 -0.87 16.64
N SER A 262 -0.53 0.45 16.50
CA SER A 262 -0.76 1.14 15.23
C SER A 262 0.39 0.83 14.29
N VAL A 263 0.09 0.16 13.18
CA VAL A 263 1.09 -0.10 12.14
C VAL A 263 1.54 1.20 11.47
N SER A 264 2.72 1.21 10.86
CA SER A 264 3.15 2.33 10.02
C SER A 264 2.61 2.15 8.61
N GLY A 265 2.21 3.26 7.98
CA GLY A 265 1.71 3.27 6.60
C GLY A 265 2.79 3.16 5.53
N GLY A 266 4.06 3.07 5.94
CA GLY A 266 5.22 3.00 5.07
C GLY A 266 6.46 2.51 5.83
N GLY A 267 7.56 2.39 5.10
CA GLY A 267 8.86 1.97 5.63
C GLY A 267 9.85 3.12 5.86
N HIS A 268 9.38 4.36 5.86
CA HIS A 268 10.23 5.57 5.89
C HIS A 268 11.18 5.59 7.09
N SER A 269 10.69 5.24 8.28
CA SER A 269 11.47 5.11 9.52
C SER A 269 11.59 3.65 9.98
N GLY A 270 11.59 2.71 9.04
CA GLY A 270 11.36 1.29 9.33
C GLY A 270 9.88 0.94 9.43
N GLY A 271 9.56 -0.30 9.78
CA GLY A 271 8.18 -0.79 9.83
C GLY A 271 7.56 -1.01 8.44
N GLY A 272 6.23 -1.00 8.37
CA GLY A 272 5.46 -1.24 7.15
C GLY A 272 5.35 -2.73 6.83
N ILE A 273 5.01 -3.05 5.58
CA ILE A 273 4.81 -4.42 5.13
C ILE A 273 6.13 -5.08 4.72
N PHE A 274 6.28 -6.29 5.24
CA PHE A 274 7.33 -7.24 4.94
C PHE A 274 6.65 -8.44 4.29
N ILE A 275 6.93 -8.72 3.03
CA ILE A 275 6.21 -9.73 2.24
C ILE A 275 7.15 -10.31 1.16
N ASN A 276 6.89 -11.54 0.76
CA ASN A 276 7.63 -12.17 -0.35
C ASN A 276 7.00 -11.81 -1.71
N THR A 277 7.71 -12.08 -2.79
CA THR A 277 7.28 -11.69 -4.15
C THR A 277 5.97 -12.36 -4.56
N GLU A 278 5.74 -13.61 -4.18
CA GLU A 278 4.57 -14.39 -4.61
C GLU A 278 3.29 -13.94 -3.91
N ASP A 279 3.34 -13.73 -2.60
CA ASP A 279 2.21 -13.17 -1.84
C ASP A 279 1.87 -11.75 -2.32
N HIS A 280 2.89 -10.97 -2.68
CA HIS A 280 2.70 -9.66 -3.27
C HIS A 280 2.02 -9.73 -4.64
N ALA A 281 2.36 -10.74 -5.44
CA ALA A 281 1.75 -10.99 -6.74
C ALA A 281 0.30 -11.47 -6.63
N ARG A 282 -0.05 -12.25 -5.58
CA ARG A 282 -1.45 -12.57 -5.25
C ARG A 282 -2.25 -11.30 -4.96
N PHE A 283 -1.70 -10.40 -4.13
CA PHE A 283 -2.34 -9.11 -3.85
C PHE A 283 -2.50 -8.27 -5.12
N GLY A 284 -1.48 -8.19 -5.97
CA GLY A 284 -1.59 -7.51 -7.27
C GLY A 284 -2.64 -8.14 -8.19
N LEU A 285 -2.72 -9.47 -8.23
CA LEU A 285 -3.71 -10.19 -9.02
C LEU A 285 -5.14 -9.95 -8.52
N LEU A 286 -5.36 -9.79 -7.21
CA LEU A 286 -6.67 -9.39 -6.67
C LEU A 286 -7.17 -8.08 -7.31
N PHE A 287 -6.31 -7.06 -7.37
CA PHE A 287 -6.68 -5.76 -7.95
C PHE A 287 -6.81 -5.78 -9.47
N LEU A 288 -6.02 -6.61 -10.15
CA LEU A 288 -6.23 -6.86 -11.59
C LEU A 288 -7.58 -7.50 -11.89
N ASN A 289 -8.23 -8.08 -10.88
CA ASN A 289 -9.56 -8.68 -10.95
C ASN A 289 -10.61 -7.90 -10.16
N GLU A 290 -10.41 -6.59 -10.00
CA GLU A 290 -11.39 -5.68 -9.41
C GLU A 290 -11.84 -6.10 -8.00
N GLY A 291 -10.93 -6.72 -7.22
CA GLY A 291 -11.23 -7.18 -5.86
C GLY A 291 -11.89 -8.56 -5.79
N ASN A 292 -12.14 -9.22 -6.93
CA ASN A 292 -12.68 -10.56 -6.96
C ASN A 292 -11.56 -11.62 -6.99
N TRP A 293 -11.59 -12.52 -6.01
CA TRP A 293 -10.75 -13.71 -5.97
C TRP A 293 -11.60 -14.97 -6.10
N ASN A 294 -11.81 -15.42 -7.33
CA ASN A 294 -12.50 -16.67 -7.65
C ASN A 294 -13.96 -16.80 -7.14
N GLY A 295 -14.71 -15.69 -7.09
CA GLY A 295 -16.16 -15.68 -6.80
C GLY A 295 -16.51 -14.92 -5.53
#